data_AF-A0A8T3TQD6-F1
#
_entry.id   AF-A0A8T3TQD6-F1
#
_cell.length_a   1.000
_cell.length_b   1.000
_cell.length_c   1.000
_cell.angle_alpha   90.00
_cell.angle_beta   90.00
_cell.angle_gamma   90.00
#
_symmetry.space_group_name_H-M   'P 1'
#
loop_
_entity.id
_entity.type
_entity.pdbx_description
1 polymer ?
#
loop_
_entity_poly.entity_id
_entity_poly.type
_entity_poly.pdbx_seq_one_letter_code
_entity_poly.pdbx_strand_id
1 'polypeptide(L)'
;VLDSTDPEAVRRAAQVTGPASTLYLIASKSGTTTETLAFLAHFWEAAEETHGRAPKSRAGEHFVAITDPGKSLEAIPDVDAFRSVFLNPADVGGRYSALTYVGLVPAALLGLDLDELLRDARLMAERCRTNDATNPGVWLGAALAALARNGRDKLTFVIEPELASLGAWLEQLIAESTGKGGTGVIPVDGESLDGPDAYDTDRVFLRLGRLTGDAWQTGTDASLDVLATAGHPVIDLRLEDGEWLGGEFFRWEFATAICGAALGIDPFDEPNVTESKENTRRVLEAFAENGSLPADAPLSEEGRLRLFGDAPLRLSEPGADLVSDLSRHLARARPNGYIAVQAYLAATPERDAALRDLQRLLRDRTGRAVTLGFGPRFLHSTGQLHKGGTPSGCFLQLVAQHPDDLPIPRRRETFGVLIDAQALGDFASLESHDLPVLRIDLSDDPDAGLAELRTALERALS
;
A
#
# COMPACT_ATOMS: atom_id res chain seq x y z
N VAL A 1 6.21 6.98 10.67
CA VAL A 1 6.71 6.80 9.30
C VAL A 1 6.00 7.82 8.42
N LEU A 2 6.71 8.49 7.50
CA LEU A 2 6.10 9.37 6.50
C LEU A 2 6.32 8.72 5.13
N ASP A 3 5.23 8.26 4.53
CA ASP A 3 5.19 7.52 3.26
C ASP A 3 4.11 8.08 2.31
N SER A 4 3.57 9.26 2.62
CA SER A 4 2.61 9.98 1.78
C SER A 4 3.13 11.36 1.40
N THR A 5 3.03 11.68 0.10
CA THR A 5 3.37 12.99 -0.48
C THR A 5 2.24 14.01 -0.34
N ASP A 6 1.14 13.65 0.32
CA ASP A 6 0.06 14.58 0.62
C ASP A 6 0.60 15.74 1.50
N PRO A 7 0.40 17.01 1.11
CA PRO A 7 0.88 18.16 1.86
C PRO A 7 0.46 18.19 3.33
N GLU A 8 -0.73 17.70 3.66
CA GLU A 8 -1.21 17.63 5.04
C GLU A 8 -0.40 16.60 5.85
N ALA A 9 -0.08 15.45 5.27
CA ALA A 9 0.74 14.42 5.90
C ALA A 9 2.16 14.95 6.18
N VAL A 10 2.77 15.61 5.19
CA VAL A 10 4.10 16.23 5.32
C VAL A 10 4.09 17.31 6.40
N ARG A 11 3.09 18.20 6.40
CA ARG A 11 2.95 19.25 7.41
C ARG A 11 2.83 18.68 8.81
N ARG A 12 1.98 17.66 9.00
CA ARG A 12 1.77 17.03 10.30
C ARG A 12 3.05 16.38 10.80
N ALA A 13 3.78 15.69 9.92
CA ALA A 13 5.09 15.12 10.27
C ALA A 13 6.09 16.21 10.71
N ALA A 14 6.15 17.34 10.01
CA ALA A 14 7.00 18.47 10.40
C ALA A 14 6.62 19.08 11.76
N GLN A 15 5.32 19.21 12.04
CA GLN A 15 4.81 19.74 13.31
C GLN A 15 5.13 18.83 14.50
N VAL A 16 5.05 17.51 14.32
CA VAL A 16 5.27 16.52 15.40
C VAL A 16 6.76 16.36 15.72
N THR A 17 7.60 16.33 14.70
CA THR A 17 9.01 15.95 14.87
C THR A 17 9.85 17.11 15.39
N GLY A 18 9.70 18.32 14.84
CA GLY A 18 10.52 19.47 15.21
C GLY A 18 12.00 19.29 14.78
N PRO A 19 12.55 20.15 13.92
CA PRO A 19 13.89 19.95 13.35
C PRO A 19 15.03 19.98 14.38
N ALA A 20 14.83 20.61 15.55
CA ALA A 20 15.86 20.75 16.57
C ALA A 20 16.29 19.43 17.24
N SER A 21 15.41 18.42 17.26
CA SER A 21 15.60 17.21 18.06
C SER A 21 15.25 15.92 17.33
N THR A 22 15.07 15.98 16.00
CA THR A 22 14.68 14.82 15.20
C THR A 22 15.88 14.19 14.53
N LEU A 23 15.89 12.85 14.49
CA LEU A 23 16.75 12.07 13.59
C LEU A 23 15.89 11.57 12.41
N TYR A 24 16.21 12.01 11.20
CA TYR A 24 15.54 11.61 9.97
C TYR A 24 16.24 10.37 9.38
N LEU A 25 15.48 9.28 9.23
CA LEU A 25 15.94 8.07 8.56
C LEU A 25 15.49 8.11 7.11
N ILE A 26 16.43 8.28 6.19
CA ILE A 26 16.19 8.31 4.74
C ILE A 26 16.43 6.90 4.19
N ALA A 27 15.34 6.16 3.99
CA ALA A 27 15.40 4.80 3.43
C ALA A 27 15.02 4.82 1.94
N SER A 28 15.96 4.45 1.07
CA SER A 28 15.72 4.24 -0.35
C SER A 28 16.75 3.29 -0.92
N LYS A 29 16.30 2.13 -1.45
CA LYS A 29 17.18 1.15 -2.10
C LYS A 29 17.94 1.77 -3.28
N SER A 30 17.22 2.45 -4.18
CA SER A 30 17.83 3.04 -5.38
C SER A 30 18.49 4.41 -5.14
N GLY A 31 18.23 5.06 -3.99
CA GLY A 31 18.61 6.45 -3.74
C GLY A 31 17.86 7.49 -4.58
N THR A 32 16.95 7.04 -5.45
CA THR A 32 16.26 7.89 -6.45
C THR A 32 14.75 7.90 -6.29
N THR A 33 14.20 7.31 -5.21
CA THR A 33 12.76 7.30 -4.94
C THR A 33 12.23 8.73 -4.82
N THR A 34 11.32 9.12 -5.72
CA THR A 34 10.84 10.51 -5.84
C THR A 34 10.28 11.07 -4.54
N GLU A 35 9.48 10.26 -3.84
CA GLU A 35 8.83 10.58 -2.57
C GLU A 35 9.87 10.81 -1.48
N THR A 36 10.79 9.84 -1.30
CA THR A 36 11.88 9.93 -0.32
C THR A 36 12.75 11.16 -0.55
N LEU A 37 13.08 11.47 -1.81
CA LEU A 37 13.89 12.65 -2.14
C LEU A 37 13.12 13.97 -1.94
N ALA A 38 11.81 13.99 -2.16
CA ALA A 38 10.99 15.16 -1.86
C ALA A 38 10.93 15.42 -0.34
N PHE A 39 10.77 14.37 0.48
CA PHE A 39 10.83 14.49 1.93
C PHE A 39 12.21 14.95 2.38
N LEU A 40 13.29 14.36 1.86
CA LEU A 40 14.65 14.78 2.17
C LEU A 40 14.85 16.27 1.87
N ALA A 41 14.45 16.74 0.69
CA ALA A 41 14.57 18.16 0.35
C ALA A 41 13.86 19.07 1.36
N HIS A 42 12.63 18.71 1.75
CA HIS A 42 11.83 19.48 2.72
C HIS A 42 12.45 19.49 4.11
N PHE A 43 12.77 18.33 4.68
CA PHE A 43 13.30 18.23 6.03
C PHE A 43 14.76 18.71 6.14
N TRP A 44 15.55 18.58 5.07
CA TRP A 44 16.89 19.14 5.02
C TRP A 44 16.88 20.66 5.11
N GLU A 45 15.99 21.34 4.36
CA GLU A 45 15.87 22.80 4.45
C GLU A 45 15.45 23.24 5.87
N ALA A 46 14.46 22.57 6.47
CA ALA A 46 14.04 22.84 7.84
C ALA A 46 15.17 22.63 8.88
N ALA A 47 15.99 21.59 8.68
CA ALA A 47 17.15 21.32 9.52
C ALA A 47 18.25 22.38 9.33
N GLU A 48 18.52 22.84 8.10
CA GLU A 48 19.49 23.92 7.85
C GLU A 48 19.04 25.27 8.43
N GLU A 49 17.74 25.57 8.41
CA GLU A 49 17.19 26.77 9.05
C GLU A 49 17.39 26.74 10.58
N THR A 50 17.34 25.55 11.16
CA THR A 50 17.46 25.34 12.62
C THR A 50 18.92 25.23 13.08
N HIS A 51 19.75 24.50 12.33
CA HIS A 51 21.10 24.08 12.71
C HIS A 51 22.22 24.76 11.90
N GLY A 52 21.85 25.74 11.08
CA GLY A 52 22.76 26.52 10.25
C GLY A 52 22.99 25.91 8.86
N ARG A 53 23.40 26.76 7.92
CA ARG A 53 23.71 26.41 6.52
C ARG A 53 25.21 26.18 6.29
N ALA A 54 25.54 25.50 5.20
CA ALA A 54 26.92 25.25 4.79
C ALA A 54 27.79 26.53 4.76
N PRO A 55 29.09 26.46 5.09
CA PRO A 55 29.89 25.26 5.40
C PRO A 55 29.88 24.87 6.88
N LYS A 56 29.11 25.57 7.75
CA LYS A 56 29.02 25.29 9.19
C LYS A 56 27.73 24.56 9.59
N SER A 57 27.04 23.97 8.62
CA SER A 57 25.78 23.27 8.85
C SER A 57 26.00 22.08 9.77
N ARG A 58 25.13 21.94 10.77
CA ARG A 58 25.00 20.73 11.57
C ARG A 58 23.77 19.91 11.19
N ALA A 59 23.07 20.29 10.10
CA ALA A 59 21.88 19.58 9.64
C ALA A 59 22.17 18.09 9.44
N GLY A 60 23.30 17.75 8.82
CA GLY A 60 23.72 16.35 8.58
C GLY A 60 23.80 15.47 9.83
N GLU A 61 24.04 16.04 11.02
CA GLU A 61 24.02 15.29 12.30
C GLU A 61 22.64 14.72 12.67
N HIS A 62 21.60 15.16 11.95
CA HIS A 62 20.20 14.77 12.10
C HIS A 62 19.70 13.86 10.98
N PHE A 63 20.56 13.43 10.05
CA PHE A 63 20.18 12.53 8.95
C PHE A 63 20.98 11.25 8.96
N VAL A 64 20.31 10.14 8.65
CA VAL A 64 20.90 8.82 8.43
C VAL A 64 20.33 8.26 7.14
N ALA A 65 21.18 7.67 6.31
CA ALA A 65 20.74 6.98 5.09
C ALA A 65 20.73 5.46 5.30
N ILE A 66 19.72 4.80 4.73
CA ILE A 66 19.65 3.34 4.57
C ILE A 66 19.45 3.08 3.08
N THR A 67 20.46 2.56 2.40
CA THR A 67 20.48 2.48 0.92
C THR A 67 21.41 1.38 0.41
N ASP A 68 21.42 1.12 -0.89
CA ASP A 68 22.38 0.22 -1.52
C ASP A 68 23.72 0.94 -1.79
N PRO A 69 24.83 0.20 -1.94
CA PRO A 69 26.14 0.78 -2.23
C PRO A 69 26.24 1.38 -3.65
N GLY A 70 27.29 2.21 -3.86
CA GLY A 70 27.65 2.74 -5.17
C GLY A 70 26.68 3.83 -5.64
N LYS A 71 26.16 3.68 -6.87
CA LYS A 71 25.32 4.70 -7.52
C LYS A 71 24.06 5.07 -6.73
N SER A 72 23.50 4.13 -5.98
CA SER A 72 22.33 4.40 -5.14
C SER A 72 22.66 5.39 -4.03
N LEU A 73 23.77 5.15 -3.32
CA LEU A 73 24.28 6.09 -2.32
C LEU A 73 24.59 7.46 -2.93
N GLU A 74 25.34 7.48 -4.04
CA GLU A 74 25.75 8.71 -4.75
C GLU A 74 24.56 9.56 -5.22
N ALA A 75 23.39 8.94 -5.44
CA ALA A 75 22.18 9.64 -5.87
C ALA A 75 21.47 10.41 -4.75
N ILE A 76 21.77 10.11 -3.47
CA ILE A 76 21.14 10.78 -2.33
C ILE A 76 21.82 12.15 -2.12
N PRO A 77 21.09 13.27 -2.23
CA PRO A 77 21.64 14.59 -1.99
C PRO A 77 22.23 14.73 -0.58
N ASP A 78 23.37 15.41 -0.49
CA ASP A 78 24.03 15.77 0.78
C ASP A 78 24.43 14.57 1.66
N VAL A 79 24.43 13.34 1.11
CA VAL A 79 24.65 12.11 1.89
C VAL A 79 26.02 12.03 2.55
N ASP A 80 27.05 12.66 1.95
CA ASP A 80 28.39 12.75 2.54
C ASP A 80 28.42 13.54 3.86
N ALA A 81 27.39 14.37 4.11
CA ALA A 81 27.24 15.13 5.34
C ALA A 81 26.41 14.38 6.39
N PHE A 82 25.75 13.27 6.04
CA PHE A 82 24.87 12.56 6.96
C PHE A 82 25.67 11.96 8.12
N ARG A 83 25.03 11.86 9.28
CA ARG A 83 25.62 11.31 10.50
C ARG A 83 26.09 9.87 10.31
N SER A 84 25.34 9.07 9.57
CA SER A 84 25.65 7.67 9.31
C SER A 84 24.97 7.18 8.04
N VAL A 85 25.57 6.16 7.43
CA VAL A 85 25.05 5.45 6.26
C VAL A 85 25.05 3.95 6.58
N PHE A 86 23.91 3.29 6.39
CA PHE A 86 23.75 1.84 6.49
C PHE A 86 23.57 1.27 5.08
N LEU A 87 24.53 0.45 4.65
CA LEU A 87 24.52 -0.15 3.32
C LEU A 87 23.85 -1.52 3.35
N ASN A 88 22.72 -1.64 2.67
CA ASN A 88 22.01 -2.90 2.52
C ASN A 88 22.69 -3.86 1.52
N PRO A 89 22.46 -5.17 1.65
CA PRO A 89 22.77 -6.12 0.60
C PRO A 89 21.94 -5.81 -0.66
N ALA A 90 22.63 -5.51 -1.78
CA ALA A 90 21.97 -5.10 -3.02
C ALA A 90 21.11 -6.20 -3.67
N ASP A 91 21.39 -7.46 -3.33
CA ASP A 91 20.68 -8.65 -3.79
C ASP A 91 19.37 -8.93 -3.03
N VAL A 92 19.02 -8.12 -2.03
CA VAL A 92 17.74 -8.22 -1.31
C VAL A 92 16.76 -7.17 -1.83
N GLY A 93 15.60 -7.61 -2.33
CA GLY A 93 14.52 -6.72 -2.79
C GLY A 93 13.88 -5.93 -1.63
N GLY A 94 13.28 -4.77 -1.93
CA GLY A 94 12.70 -3.88 -0.90
C GLY A 94 11.66 -4.56 -0.01
N ARG A 95 10.70 -5.28 -0.60
CA ARG A 95 9.67 -6.04 0.14
C ARG A 95 10.20 -7.22 0.97
N TYR A 96 11.43 -7.68 0.70
CA TYR A 96 12.16 -8.73 1.42
C TYR A 96 13.21 -8.17 2.41
N SER A 97 13.17 -6.86 2.68
CA SER A 97 14.23 -6.17 3.42
C SER A 97 13.92 -5.94 4.91
N ALA A 98 12.79 -6.47 5.42
CA ALA A 98 12.36 -6.24 6.81
C ALA A 98 13.40 -6.68 7.85
N LEU A 99 14.16 -7.75 7.56
CA LEU A 99 15.23 -8.28 8.42
C LEU A 99 16.64 -7.78 8.03
N THR A 100 16.73 -6.74 7.19
CA THR A 100 17.98 -6.02 6.85
C THR A 100 18.07 -4.71 7.62
N TYR A 101 19.01 -3.81 7.28
CA TYR A 101 19.10 -2.51 7.94
C TYR A 101 17.82 -1.66 7.79
N VAL A 102 16.99 -1.91 6.77
CA VAL A 102 15.69 -1.22 6.61
C VAL A 102 14.81 -1.38 7.84
N GLY A 103 14.67 -2.59 8.37
CA GLY A 103 13.90 -2.82 9.60
C GLY A 103 14.75 -2.82 10.87
N LEU A 104 16.00 -3.28 10.80
CA LEU A 104 16.86 -3.41 12.00
C LEU A 104 17.32 -2.08 12.57
N VAL A 105 17.59 -1.07 11.75
CA VAL A 105 18.00 0.27 12.24
C VAL A 105 16.87 0.96 13.01
N PRO A 106 15.63 1.10 12.48
CA PRO A 106 14.53 1.65 13.25
C PRO A 106 14.19 0.79 14.47
N ALA A 107 14.24 -0.55 14.36
CA ALA A 107 14.03 -1.44 15.51
C ALA A 107 15.03 -1.18 16.65
N ALA A 108 16.32 -1.01 16.33
CA ALA A 108 17.36 -0.68 17.31
C ALA A 108 17.08 0.68 17.99
N LEU A 109 16.67 1.68 17.23
CA LEU A 109 16.36 3.02 17.74
C LEU A 109 15.11 3.03 18.63
N LEU A 110 14.18 2.10 18.40
CA LEU A 110 13.00 1.86 19.25
C LEU A 110 13.33 1.02 20.50
N GLY A 111 14.57 0.52 20.64
CA GLY A 111 14.99 -0.28 21.78
C GLY A 111 14.54 -1.74 21.75
N LEU A 112 14.19 -2.27 20.57
CA LEU A 112 13.84 -3.68 20.40
C LEU A 112 15.07 -4.59 20.54
N ASP A 113 14.87 -5.78 21.10
CA ASP A 113 15.90 -6.82 21.17
C ASP A 113 16.10 -7.45 19.79
N LEU A 114 17.17 -7.01 19.11
CA LEU A 114 17.51 -7.52 17.78
C LEU A 114 18.05 -8.96 17.81
N ASP A 115 18.66 -9.38 18.92
CA ASP A 115 19.18 -10.74 19.04
C ASP A 115 18.03 -11.73 19.12
N GLU A 116 16.98 -11.41 19.89
CA GLU A 116 15.72 -12.14 19.93
C GLU A 116 15.04 -12.16 18.55
N LEU A 117 14.84 -11.00 17.93
CA LEU A 117 14.19 -10.89 16.61
C LEU A 117 14.91 -11.76 15.55
N LEU A 118 16.24 -11.68 15.49
CA LEU A 118 17.04 -12.44 14.52
C LEU A 118 17.18 -13.92 14.89
N ARG A 119 17.12 -14.27 16.18
CA ARG A 119 17.08 -15.67 16.63
C ARG A 119 15.80 -16.34 16.15
N ASP A 120 14.64 -15.68 16.27
CA ASP A 120 13.36 -16.20 15.81
C ASP A 120 13.35 -16.41 14.28
N ALA A 121 13.87 -15.44 13.53
CA ALA A 121 14.01 -15.55 12.07
C ALA A 121 14.87 -16.76 11.66
N ARG A 122 16.01 -16.96 12.35
CA ARG A 122 16.90 -18.11 12.08
C ARG A 122 16.23 -19.45 12.41
N LEU A 123 15.45 -19.52 13.48
CA LEU A 123 14.72 -20.73 13.84
C LEU A 123 13.70 -21.11 12.76
N MET A 124 12.91 -20.14 12.28
CA MET A 124 11.98 -20.37 11.18
C MET A 124 12.72 -20.74 9.88
N ALA A 125 13.85 -20.10 9.60
CA ALA A 125 14.68 -20.46 8.46
C ALA A 125 15.15 -21.91 8.50
N GLU A 126 15.54 -22.42 9.67
CA GLU A 126 15.89 -23.83 9.85
C GLU A 126 14.68 -24.75 9.61
N ARG A 127 13.50 -24.40 10.15
CA ARG A 127 12.26 -25.15 9.88
C ARG A 127 11.90 -25.17 8.39
N CYS A 128 12.20 -24.10 7.67
CA CYS A 128 11.98 -24.00 6.22
C CYS A 128 13.04 -24.72 5.37
N ARG A 129 13.99 -25.45 5.97
CA ARG A 129 14.97 -26.26 5.21
C ARG A 129 14.49 -27.66 4.86
N THR A 130 13.46 -28.17 5.54
CA THR A 130 12.92 -29.50 5.23
C THR A 130 12.25 -29.49 3.85
N ASN A 131 12.36 -30.58 3.09
CA ASN A 131 11.77 -30.68 1.75
C ASN A 131 10.54 -31.57 1.74
N ASP A 132 9.62 -31.30 2.66
CA ASP A 132 8.36 -32.02 2.82
C ASP A 132 7.25 -31.08 3.34
N ALA A 133 6.05 -31.63 3.54
CA ALA A 133 4.87 -30.86 3.95
C ALA A 133 4.95 -30.29 5.38
N THR A 134 5.96 -30.67 6.18
CA THR A 134 6.20 -30.09 7.52
C THR A 134 6.93 -28.75 7.44
N ASN A 135 7.52 -28.41 6.30
CA ASN A 135 8.10 -27.10 6.06
C ASN A 135 7.00 -26.03 6.06
N PRO A 136 6.99 -25.10 7.04
CA PRO A 136 5.91 -24.13 7.18
C PRO A 136 5.83 -23.16 6.00
N GLY A 137 6.97 -22.78 5.42
CA GLY A 137 7.02 -21.92 4.24
C GLY A 137 6.52 -22.63 2.98
N VAL A 138 6.94 -23.87 2.74
CA VAL A 138 6.46 -24.67 1.58
C VAL A 138 4.97 -24.95 1.69
N TRP A 139 4.50 -25.36 2.87
CA TRP A 139 3.09 -25.66 3.11
C TRP A 139 2.22 -24.43 2.81
N LEU A 140 2.56 -23.28 3.38
CA LEU A 140 1.80 -22.05 3.22
C LEU A 140 1.82 -21.58 1.76
N GLY A 141 3.01 -21.52 1.14
CA GLY A 141 3.14 -21.09 -0.25
C GLY A 141 2.41 -22.00 -1.24
N ALA A 142 2.49 -23.32 -1.05
CA ALA A 142 1.79 -24.29 -1.89
C ALA A 142 0.27 -24.21 -1.69
N ALA A 143 -0.21 -24.03 -0.46
CA ALA A 143 -1.63 -23.85 -0.17
C ALA A 143 -2.19 -22.60 -0.87
N LEU A 144 -1.52 -21.46 -0.74
CA LEU A 144 -1.92 -20.21 -1.39
C LEU A 144 -1.97 -20.35 -2.92
N ALA A 145 -0.93 -20.94 -3.53
CA ALA A 145 -0.90 -21.15 -4.98
C ALA A 145 -1.99 -22.13 -5.45
N ALA A 146 -2.24 -23.20 -4.70
CA ALA A 146 -3.30 -24.16 -5.02
C ALA A 146 -4.68 -23.52 -4.92
N LEU A 147 -4.95 -22.72 -3.88
CA LEU A 147 -6.20 -22.00 -3.70
C LEU A 147 -6.43 -20.98 -4.82
N ALA A 148 -5.42 -20.16 -5.13
CA ALA A 148 -5.50 -19.17 -6.21
C ALA A 148 -5.81 -19.82 -7.56
N ARG A 149 -5.15 -20.94 -7.89
CA ARG A 149 -5.43 -21.72 -9.12
C ARG A 149 -6.84 -22.29 -9.21
N ASN A 150 -7.50 -22.48 -8.08
CA ASN A 150 -8.87 -22.95 -8.00
C ASN A 150 -9.87 -21.81 -7.81
N GLY A 151 -9.49 -20.58 -8.17
CA GLY A 151 -10.35 -19.39 -8.16
C GLY A 151 -10.52 -18.75 -6.78
N ARG A 152 -9.69 -19.13 -5.80
CA ARG A 152 -9.67 -18.56 -4.44
C ARG A 152 -8.38 -17.79 -4.19
N ASP A 153 -8.26 -16.66 -4.86
CA ASP A 153 -7.08 -15.80 -4.86
C ASP A 153 -7.20 -14.61 -3.89
N LYS A 154 -8.34 -14.40 -3.21
CA LYS A 154 -8.54 -13.27 -2.29
C LYS A 154 -8.21 -13.69 -0.87
N LEU A 155 -7.02 -13.34 -0.41
CA LEU A 155 -6.52 -13.67 0.92
C LEU A 155 -6.91 -12.56 1.92
N THR A 156 -8.03 -12.75 2.61
CA THR A 156 -8.52 -11.82 3.64
C THR A 156 -7.81 -12.06 4.97
N PHE A 157 -7.16 -11.02 5.47
CA PHE A 157 -6.43 -11.09 6.72
C PHE A 157 -7.34 -10.85 7.93
N VAL A 158 -7.24 -11.74 8.92
CA VAL A 158 -7.88 -11.62 10.24
C VAL A 158 -6.76 -11.62 11.28
N ILE A 159 -6.21 -10.43 11.51
CA ILE A 159 -5.01 -10.23 12.33
C ILE A 159 -5.39 -9.72 13.72
N GLU A 160 -4.73 -10.25 14.75
CA GLU A 160 -4.85 -9.73 16.11
C GLU A 160 -4.51 -8.23 16.17
N PRO A 161 -5.26 -7.39 16.90
CA PRO A 161 -5.06 -5.94 16.90
C PRO A 161 -3.62 -5.48 17.20
N GLU A 162 -2.91 -6.18 18.09
CA GLU A 162 -1.51 -5.85 18.43
C GLU A 162 -0.52 -6.15 17.30
N LEU A 163 -0.92 -6.98 16.32
CA LEU A 163 -0.13 -7.35 15.15
C LEU A 163 -0.64 -6.71 13.86
N ALA A 164 -1.64 -5.83 13.93
CA ALA A 164 -2.33 -5.28 12.75
C ALA A 164 -1.38 -4.68 11.71
N SER A 165 -0.30 -4.03 12.14
CA SER A 165 0.72 -3.45 11.25
C SER A 165 1.43 -4.48 10.35
N LEU A 166 1.43 -5.76 10.71
CA LEU A 166 1.98 -6.83 9.89
C LEU A 166 1.14 -7.05 8.61
N GLY A 167 -0.17 -6.77 8.65
CA GLY A 167 -1.06 -6.86 7.50
C GLY A 167 -0.63 -5.99 6.34
N ALA A 168 -0.24 -4.73 6.61
CA ALA A 168 0.27 -3.81 5.59
C ALA A 168 1.59 -4.30 4.97
N TRP A 169 2.48 -4.91 5.76
CA TRP A 169 3.72 -5.50 5.23
C TRP A 169 3.44 -6.74 4.37
N LEU A 170 2.54 -7.63 4.83
CA LEU A 170 2.10 -8.81 4.09
C LEU A 170 1.43 -8.44 2.77
N GLU A 171 0.61 -7.38 2.79
CA GLU A 171 -0.04 -6.86 1.59
C GLU A 171 1.00 -6.53 0.51
N GLN A 172 2.04 -5.76 0.86
CA GLN A 172 3.13 -5.44 -0.06
C GLN A 172 3.88 -6.68 -0.52
N LEU A 173 4.29 -7.54 0.41
CA LEU A 173 5.08 -8.73 0.09
C LEU A 173 4.34 -9.63 -0.90
N ILE A 174 3.07 -9.93 -0.64
CA ILE A 174 2.30 -10.87 -1.44
C ILE A 174 1.86 -10.26 -2.76
N ALA A 175 1.32 -9.04 -2.75
CA ALA A 175 0.80 -8.41 -3.96
C ALA A 175 1.91 -8.15 -4.98
N GLU A 176 3.04 -7.57 -4.56
CA GLU A 176 4.12 -7.22 -5.47
C GLU A 176 4.90 -8.45 -5.96
N SER A 177 5.01 -9.49 -5.14
CA SER A 177 5.68 -10.73 -5.55
C SER A 177 4.81 -11.57 -6.47
N THR A 178 3.51 -11.71 -6.18
CA THR A 178 2.65 -12.66 -6.90
C THR A 178 1.82 -12.06 -8.03
N GLY A 179 1.60 -10.75 -8.05
CA GLY A 179 0.73 -10.08 -9.01
C GLY A 179 1.37 -9.87 -10.39
N LYS A 180 1.59 -10.96 -11.13
CA LYS A 180 2.32 -10.96 -12.41
C LYS A 180 1.76 -11.99 -13.39
N GLY A 181 1.97 -11.75 -14.68
CA GLY A 181 1.61 -12.71 -15.73
C GLY A 181 0.12 -13.07 -15.79
N GLY A 182 -0.76 -12.18 -15.32
CA GLY A 182 -2.21 -12.43 -15.29
C GLY A 182 -2.67 -13.35 -14.16
N THR A 183 -1.83 -13.58 -13.15
CA THR A 183 -2.14 -14.37 -11.94
C THR A 183 -1.65 -13.63 -10.69
N GLY A 184 -2.08 -14.07 -9.52
CA GLY A 184 -1.55 -13.58 -8.25
C GLY A 184 -2.48 -13.89 -7.09
N VAL A 185 -2.00 -13.60 -5.88
CA VAL A 185 -2.84 -13.59 -4.67
C VAL A 185 -3.15 -12.13 -4.35
N ILE A 186 -4.42 -11.85 -4.11
CA ILE A 186 -4.93 -10.52 -3.76
C ILE A 186 -5.05 -10.47 -2.23
N PRO A 187 -4.10 -9.86 -1.52
CA PRO A 187 -4.22 -9.63 -0.09
C PRO A 187 -5.32 -8.59 0.18
N VAL A 188 -6.16 -8.86 1.18
CA VAL A 188 -7.22 -7.95 1.62
C VAL A 188 -7.00 -7.66 3.09
N ASP A 189 -6.39 -6.51 3.36
CA ASP A 189 -6.04 -6.06 4.71
C ASP A 189 -7.12 -5.15 5.33
N GLY A 190 -7.37 -5.35 6.63
CA GLY A 190 -8.28 -4.55 7.47
C GLY A 190 -9.75 -4.52 7.06
N GLU A 191 -10.19 -5.38 6.14
CA GLU A 191 -11.61 -5.65 5.89
C GLU A 191 -12.21 -6.29 7.15
N SER A 192 -13.37 -5.82 7.62
CA SER A 192 -13.96 -6.41 8.82
C SER A 192 -14.44 -7.84 8.55
N LEU A 193 -14.54 -8.69 9.57
CA LEU A 193 -15.16 -10.00 9.43
C LEU A 193 -16.70 -9.89 9.47
N ASP A 194 -17.40 -10.84 8.85
CA ASP A 194 -18.87 -10.89 8.77
C ASP A 194 -19.35 -12.33 8.49
N GLY A 195 -20.67 -12.54 8.36
CA GLY A 195 -21.25 -13.82 7.98
C GLY A 195 -20.98 -14.23 6.51
N PRO A 196 -21.23 -15.50 6.15
CA PRO A 196 -20.92 -16.04 4.82
C PRO A 196 -21.59 -15.29 3.66
N ASP A 197 -22.80 -14.76 3.86
CA ASP A 197 -23.56 -14.05 2.83
C ASP A 197 -22.90 -12.72 2.39
N ALA A 198 -21.93 -12.21 3.15
CA ALA A 198 -21.17 -11.00 2.80
C ALA A 198 -20.02 -11.26 1.80
N TYR A 199 -19.71 -12.52 1.49
CA TYR A 199 -18.53 -12.91 0.72
C TYR A 199 -18.88 -13.78 -0.48
N ASP A 200 -18.24 -13.50 -1.62
CA ASP A 200 -18.23 -14.44 -2.74
C ASP A 200 -17.32 -15.67 -2.43
N THR A 201 -17.43 -16.70 -3.25
CA THR A 201 -16.74 -17.99 -3.08
C THR A 201 -15.23 -17.93 -3.36
N ASP A 202 -14.69 -16.76 -3.67
CA ASP A 202 -13.28 -16.51 -4.01
C ASP A 202 -12.37 -16.23 -2.81
N ARG A 203 -12.95 -16.14 -1.61
CA ARG A 203 -12.20 -15.83 -0.38
C ARG A 203 -11.43 -17.01 0.18
N VAL A 204 -10.29 -16.67 0.77
CA VAL A 204 -9.50 -17.44 1.73
C VAL A 204 -9.29 -16.55 2.95
N PHE A 205 -9.60 -17.04 4.14
CA PHE A 205 -9.37 -16.29 5.38
C PHE A 205 -8.08 -16.76 6.04
N LEU A 206 -7.20 -15.81 6.37
CA LEU A 206 -5.98 -16.06 7.10
C LEU A 206 -6.11 -15.48 8.50
N ARG A 207 -6.12 -16.33 9.51
CA ARG A 207 -5.94 -15.88 10.89
C ARG A 207 -4.47 -15.77 11.24
N LEU A 208 -4.10 -14.64 11.83
CA LEU A 208 -2.78 -14.41 12.39
C LEU A 208 -2.90 -13.78 13.79
N GLY A 209 -2.44 -14.48 14.82
CA GLY A 209 -2.54 -13.99 16.19
C GLY A 209 -1.69 -14.81 17.16
N ARG A 210 -1.50 -14.29 18.37
CA ARG A 210 -0.82 -15.01 19.45
C ARG A 210 -1.72 -16.10 20.01
N LEU A 211 -1.11 -17.09 20.67
CA LEU A 211 -1.85 -18.09 21.43
C LEU A 211 -2.53 -17.53 22.69
N THR A 212 -2.14 -16.36 23.19
CA THR A 212 -2.62 -15.77 24.44
C THR A 212 -3.58 -14.59 24.17
N GLY A 213 -4.87 -14.71 24.51
CA GLY A 213 -5.87 -13.67 24.18
C GLY A 213 -7.33 -14.13 24.12
N ASP A 214 -7.87 -14.66 25.22
CA ASP A 214 -9.13 -15.44 25.22
C ASP A 214 -10.34 -14.77 24.55
N ALA A 215 -10.59 -13.48 24.80
CA ALA A 215 -11.82 -12.81 24.33
C ALA A 215 -11.82 -12.51 22.82
N TRP A 216 -10.76 -11.88 22.29
CA TRP A 216 -10.63 -11.62 20.85
C TRP A 216 -10.57 -12.94 20.07
N GLN A 217 -9.81 -13.91 20.59
CA GLN A 217 -9.69 -15.22 19.97
C GLN A 217 -11.03 -15.96 19.92
N THR A 218 -11.77 -16.04 21.04
CA THR A 218 -13.05 -16.78 21.06
C THR A 218 -14.06 -16.20 20.06
N GLY A 219 -14.20 -14.87 19.99
CA GLY A 219 -15.13 -14.23 19.05
C GLY A 219 -14.71 -14.41 17.59
N THR A 220 -13.41 -14.34 17.33
CA THR A 220 -12.84 -14.53 16.00
C THR A 220 -12.94 -15.99 15.54
N ASP A 221 -12.61 -16.94 16.42
CA ASP A 221 -12.70 -18.39 16.15
C ASP A 221 -14.13 -18.79 15.79
N ALA A 222 -15.13 -18.33 16.57
CA ALA A 222 -16.52 -18.62 16.28
C ALA A 222 -16.96 -18.11 14.89
N SER A 223 -16.47 -16.94 14.48
CA SER A 223 -16.81 -16.34 13.19
C SER A 223 -16.11 -17.06 12.03
N LEU A 224 -14.83 -17.44 12.21
CA LEU A 224 -14.07 -18.22 11.23
C LEU A 224 -14.61 -19.66 11.08
N ASP A 225 -15.08 -20.29 12.16
CA ASP A 225 -15.73 -21.60 12.11
C ASP A 225 -17.02 -21.58 11.28
N VAL A 226 -17.79 -20.50 11.38
CA VAL A 226 -18.99 -20.28 10.56
C VAL A 226 -18.61 -20.17 9.08
N LEU A 227 -17.56 -19.40 8.75
CA LEU A 227 -17.07 -19.25 7.38
C LEU A 227 -16.50 -20.57 6.82
N ALA A 228 -15.76 -21.31 7.64
CA ALA A 228 -15.24 -22.63 7.29
C ALA A 228 -16.36 -23.62 6.98
N THR A 229 -17.41 -23.63 7.82
CA THR A 229 -18.60 -24.47 7.63
C THR A 229 -19.36 -24.10 6.34
N ALA A 230 -19.37 -22.81 5.97
CA ALA A 230 -19.93 -22.34 4.72
C ALA A 230 -19.04 -22.64 3.49
N GLY A 231 -17.85 -23.21 3.68
CA GLY A 231 -16.96 -23.65 2.61
C GLY A 231 -15.89 -22.64 2.19
N HIS A 232 -15.64 -21.60 2.99
CA HIS A 232 -14.46 -20.75 2.80
C HIS A 232 -13.23 -21.40 3.47
N PRO A 233 -12.10 -21.56 2.77
CA PRO A 233 -10.85 -21.99 3.38
C PRO A 233 -10.40 -21.02 4.47
N VAL A 234 -10.02 -21.58 5.62
CA VAL A 234 -9.43 -20.84 6.74
C VAL A 234 -8.02 -21.40 6.98
N ILE A 235 -7.02 -20.53 6.91
CA ILE A 235 -5.63 -20.81 7.26
C ILE A 235 -5.39 -20.19 8.64
N ASP A 236 -5.13 -21.01 9.66
CA ASP A 236 -4.90 -20.55 11.04
C ASP A 236 -3.41 -20.59 11.37
N LEU A 237 -2.80 -19.41 11.54
CA LEU A 237 -1.40 -19.26 11.89
C LEU A 237 -1.29 -18.59 13.26
N ARG A 238 -1.10 -19.40 14.30
CA ARG A 238 -0.95 -18.93 15.68
C ARG A 238 0.52 -18.85 16.06
N LEU A 239 0.92 -17.72 16.63
CA LEU A 239 2.29 -17.46 17.10
C LEU A 239 2.49 -18.10 18.48
N GLU A 240 3.44 -19.03 18.55
CA GLU A 240 3.86 -19.69 19.78
C GLU A 240 4.78 -18.79 20.63
N ASP A 241 4.84 -19.03 21.94
CA ASP A 241 5.73 -18.28 22.84
C ASP A 241 7.20 -18.42 22.40
N GLY A 242 7.85 -17.30 22.10
CA GLY A 242 9.24 -17.28 21.61
C GLY A 242 9.40 -17.37 20.09
N GLU A 243 8.31 -17.25 19.33
CA GLU A 243 8.30 -17.06 17.87
C GLU A 243 7.45 -15.83 17.52
N TRP A 244 8.00 -14.64 17.73
CA TRP A 244 7.14 -13.45 17.73
C TRP A 244 6.94 -12.88 16.33
N LEU A 245 8.00 -12.30 15.77
CA LEU A 245 7.87 -11.45 14.58
C LEU A 245 8.95 -11.76 13.55
N GLY A 246 10.18 -12.05 14.01
CA GLY A 246 11.28 -12.40 13.11
C GLY A 246 11.03 -13.70 12.35
N GLY A 247 10.47 -14.70 13.03
CA GLY A 247 10.05 -15.95 12.41
C GLY A 247 8.99 -15.74 11.33
N GLU A 248 8.02 -14.85 11.59
CA GLU A 248 6.96 -14.53 10.64
C GLU A 248 7.44 -13.81 9.40
N PHE A 249 8.32 -12.82 9.55
CA PHE A 249 8.96 -12.19 8.39
C PHE A 249 9.59 -13.25 7.48
N PHE A 250 10.40 -14.16 8.04
CA PHE A 250 11.03 -15.20 7.24
C PHE A 250 10.02 -16.19 6.63
N ARG A 251 9.04 -16.67 7.42
CA ARG A 251 8.03 -17.64 6.94
C ARG A 251 7.29 -17.10 5.73
N TRP A 252 6.85 -15.84 5.80
CA TRP A 252 6.09 -15.20 4.74
C TRP A 252 6.93 -14.88 3.52
N GLU A 253 8.17 -14.42 3.71
CA GLU A 253 9.13 -14.23 2.60
C GLU A 253 9.31 -15.56 1.83
N PHE A 254 9.57 -16.64 2.55
CA PHE A 254 9.76 -17.97 1.97
C PHE A 254 8.47 -18.48 1.29
N ALA A 255 7.33 -18.41 1.99
CA ALA A 255 6.04 -18.87 1.46
C ALA A 255 5.62 -18.10 0.21
N THR A 256 5.87 -16.80 0.17
CA THR A 256 5.58 -15.97 -1.01
C THR A 256 6.45 -16.37 -2.20
N ALA A 257 7.73 -16.68 -1.96
CA ALA A 257 8.61 -17.17 -3.02
C ALA A 257 8.15 -18.54 -3.56
N ILE A 258 7.74 -19.46 -2.68
CA ILE A 258 7.15 -20.75 -3.08
C ILE A 258 5.85 -20.55 -3.84
N CYS A 259 4.98 -19.64 -3.39
CA CYS A 259 3.72 -19.33 -4.06
C CYS A 259 3.97 -18.83 -5.49
N GLY A 260 4.88 -17.85 -5.67
CA GLY A 260 5.26 -17.34 -6.99
C GLY A 260 5.82 -18.42 -7.90
N ALA A 261 6.79 -19.21 -7.42
CA ALA A 261 7.33 -20.32 -8.18
C ALA A 261 6.25 -21.36 -8.56
N ALA A 262 5.37 -21.69 -7.61
CA ALA A 262 4.27 -22.60 -7.84
C ALA A 262 3.29 -22.04 -8.87
N LEU A 263 3.02 -20.74 -8.91
CA LEU A 263 2.18 -20.05 -9.92
C LEU A 263 2.87 -19.88 -11.28
N GLY A 264 4.19 -20.10 -11.37
CA GLY A 264 4.95 -19.98 -12.62
C GLY A 264 5.41 -18.55 -12.93
N ILE A 265 5.62 -17.74 -11.90
CA ILE A 265 6.06 -16.33 -12.00
C ILE A 265 7.32 -16.11 -11.16
N ASP A 266 8.06 -15.04 -11.46
CA ASP A 266 9.21 -14.63 -10.66
C ASP A 266 8.73 -13.80 -9.44
N PRO A 267 8.92 -14.27 -8.19
CA PRO A 267 8.50 -13.52 -7.02
C PRO A 267 9.42 -12.31 -6.71
N PHE A 268 10.57 -12.18 -7.36
CA PHE A 268 11.62 -11.21 -7.01
C PHE A 268 11.72 -10.00 -7.96
N ASP A 269 11.06 -10.02 -9.12
CA ASP A 269 11.01 -8.88 -10.06
C ASP A 269 9.79 -7.97 -9.81
N GLU A 270 9.68 -6.85 -10.57
CA GLU A 270 8.60 -5.84 -10.44
C GLU A 270 8.36 -5.03 -11.75
N PRO A 271 8.05 -5.69 -12.87
CA PRO A 271 8.07 -5.04 -14.19
C PRO A 271 7.06 -3.88 -14.34
N ASN A 272 5.90 -3.92 -13.67
CA ASN A 272 4.82 -2.94 -13.86
C ASN A 272 4.90 -1.73 -12.92
N VAL A 273 5.82 -1.71 -11.95
CA VAL A 273 6.06 -0.54 -11.08
C VAL A 273 6.71 0.60 -11.88
N THR A 274 7.57 0.26 -12.85
CA THR A 274 8.25 1.23 -13.71
C THR A 274 7.28 2.05 -14.55
N GLU A 275 6.15 1.47 -14.98
CA GLU A 275 5.16 2.16 -15.81
C GLU A 275 4.51 3.35 -15.11
N SER A 276 4.00 3.18 -13.89
CA SER A 276 3.41 4.30 -13.12
C SER A 276 4.45 5.39 -12.83
N LYS A 277 5.70 5.00 -12.58
CA LYS A 277 6.82 5.96 -12.39
C LYS A 277 7.09 6.77 -13.66
N GLU A 278 7.09 6.13 -14.83
CA GLU A 278 7.25 6.82 -16.11
C GLU A 278 6.06 7.74 -16.43
N ASN A 279 4.83 7.29 -16.18
CA ASN A 279 3.64 8.11 -16.38
C ASN A 279 3.64 9.34 -15.46
N THR A 280 3.96 9.16 -14.18
CA THR A 280 4.14 10.27 -13.23
C THR A 280 5.19 11.27 -13.74
N ARG A 281 6.34 10.77 -14.23
CA ARG A 281 7.38 11.63 -14.82
C ARG A 281 6.86 12.42 -16.01
N ARG A 282 6.11 11.79 -16.93
CA ARG A 282 5.50 12.48 -18.09
C ARG A 282 4.54 13.58 -17.65
N VAL A 283 3.74 13.33 -16.61
CA VAL A 283 2.81 14.33 -16.05
C VAL A 283 3.57 15.51 -15.42
N LEU A 284 4.64 15.25 -14.66
CA LEU A 284 5.48 16.29 -14.07
C LEU A 284 6.25 17.09 -15.14
N GLU A 285 6.69 16.47 -16.22
CA GLU A 285 7.31 17.15 -17.36
C GLU A 285 6.32 18.08 -18.06
N ALA A 286 5.09 17.62 -18.31
CA ALA A 286 4.02 18.46 -18.85
C ALA A 286 3.69 19.63 -17.91
N PHE A 287 3.69 19.42 -16.60
CA PHE A 287 3.55 20.51 -15.61
C PHE A 287 4.71 21.51 -15.70
N ALA A 288 5.94 21.03 -15.80
CA ALA A 288 7.13 21.89 -15.89
C ALA A 288 7.16 22.76 -17.16
N GLU A 289 6.53 22.29 -18.24
CA GLU A 289 6.40 23.00 -19.52
C GLU A 289 5.21 23.99 -19.52
N ASN A 290 4.04 23.56 -19.03
CA ASN A 290 2.78 24.29 -19.17
C ASN A 290 2.40 25.13 -17.94
N GLY A 291 3.00 24.86 -16.78
CA GLY A 291 2.66 25.50 -15.50
C GLY A 291 1.38 24.99 -14.84
N SER A 292 0.74 23.96 -15.41
CA SER A 292 -0.47 23.32 -14.88
C SER A 292 -0.50 21.83 -15.21
N LEU A 293 -1.16 21.04 -14.36
CA LEU A 293 -1.40 19.62 -14.63
C LEU A 293 -2.43 19.43 -15.75
N PRO A 294 -2.41 18.29 -16.46
CA PRO A 294 -3.49 17.92 -17.38
C PRO A 294 -4.84 17.90 -16.66
N ALA A 295 -5.86 18.49 -17.28
CA ALA A 295 -7.21 18.56 -16.73
C ALA A 295 -8.21 18.03 -17.76
N ASP A 296 -8.92 16.97 -17.39
CA ASP A 296 -10.06 16.46 -18.14
C ASP A 296 -11.36 17.13 -17.67
N ALA A 297 -12.40 17.12 -18.51
CA ALA A 297 -13.74 17.50 -18.09
C ALA A 297 -14.35 16.41 -17.20
N PRO A 298 -15.05 16.76 -16.10
CA PRO A 298 -15.73 15.76 -15.29
C PRO A 298 -16.87 15.11 -16.09
N LEU A 299 -17.10 13.82 -15.85
CA LEU A 299 -18.29 13.09 -16.32
C LEU A 299 -19.56 13.68 -15.70
N SER A 300 -19.51 13.94 -14.40
CA SER A 300 -20.62 14.44 -13.60
C SER A 300 -20.13 15.18 -12.37
N GLU A 301 -20.95 16.08 -11.84
CA GLU A 301 -20.69 16.84 -10.61
C GLU A 301 -21.99 16.96 -9.80
N GLU A 302 -21.94 16.64 -8.51
CA GLU A 302 -23.05 16.81 -7.56
C GLU A 302 -22.45 17.16 -6.19
N GLY A 303 -22.87 18.29 -5.61
CA GLY A 303 -22.33 18.73 -4.32
C GLY A 303 -20.84 19.03 -4.41
N ARG A 304 -20.03 18.37 -3.56
CA ARG A 304 -18.56 18.50 -3.56
C ARG A 304 -17.86 17.55 -4.52
N LEU A 305 -18.58 16.56 -5.03
CA LEU A 305 -18.00 15.45 -5.75
C LEU A 305 -17.92 15.73 -7.24
N ARG A 306 -16.75 15.49 -7.83
CA ARG A 306 -16.53 15.49 -9.28
C ARG A 306 -15.98 14.15 -9.72
N LEU A 307 -16.60 13.56 -10.74
CA LEU A 307 -16.22 12.25 -11.28
C LEU A 307 -15.46 12.38 -12.59
N PHE A 308 -14.35 11.66 -12.73
CA PHE A 308 -13.55 11.58 -13.95
C PHE A 308 -13.36 10.10 -14.28
N GLY A 309 -13.88 9.66 -15.43
CA GLY A 309 -13.79 8.26 -15.83
C GLY A 309 -12.78 8.02 -16.94
N ASP A 310 -12.40 6.75 -17.06
CA ASP A 310 -11.63 6.24 -18.19
C ASP A 310 -12.33 6.44 -19.54
N ALA A 311 -11.61 6.16 -20.63
CA ALA A 311 -12.07 6.33 -21.99
C ALA A 311 -13.40 5.59 -22.26
N PRO A 312 -13.61 4.34 -21.82
CA PRO A 312 -14.91 3.68 -21.93
C PRO A 312 -16.08 4.48 -21.32
N LEU A 313 -15.92 5.05 -20.12
CA LEU A 313 -16.98 5.86 -19.49
C LEU A 313 -17.18 7.21 -20.18
N ARG A 314 -16.11 7.82 -20.70
CA ARG A 314 -16.16 9.10 -21.45
C ARG A 314 -16.81 8.95 -22.83
N LEU A 315 -16.68 7.80 -23.45
CA LEU A 315 -17.19 7.52 -24.81
C LEU A 315 -18.60 6.91 -24.83
N SER A 316 -19.11 6.47 -23.69
CA SER A 316 -20.48 5.95 -23.56
C SER A 316 -21.45 7.05 -23.12
N GLU A 317 -22.75 6.82 -23.36
CA GLU A 317 -23.80 7.74 -22.94
C GLU A 317 -23.64 8.09 -21.44
N PRO A 318 -23.62 9.39 -21.10
CA PRO A 318 -23.41 9.83 -19.72
C PRO A 318 -24.56 9.37 -18.82
N GLY A 319 -24.26 9.17 -17.53
CA GLY A 319 -25.28 9.00 -16.52
C GLY A 319 -26.22 10.21 -16.45
N ALA A 320 -27.44 10.00 -15.96
CA ALA A 320 -28.37 11.11 -15.74
C ALA A 320 -27.88 12.06 -14.63
N ASP A 321 -27.12 11.51 -13.67
CA ASP A 321 -26.55 12.19 -12.51
C ASP A 321 -25.30 11.45 -12.00
N LEU A 322 -24.66 11.99 -10.97
CA LEU A 322 -23.45 11.43 -10.36
C LEU A 322 -23.66 10.00 -9.85
N VAL A 323 -24.83 9.73 -9.24
CA VAL A 323 -25.17 8.39 -8.74
C VAL A 323 -25.27 7.38 -9.90
N SER A 324 -25.88 7.76 -11.02
CA SER A 324 -25.97 6.93 -12.21
C SER A 324 -24.58 6.60 -12.78
N ASP A 325 -23.64 7.55 -12.75
CA ASP A 325 -22.26 7.31 -13.19
C ASP A 325 -21.47 6.42 -12.22
N LEU A 326 -21.69 6.54 -10.90
CA LEU A 326 -21.16 5.58 -9.92
C LEU A 326 -21.67 4.16 -10.18
N SER A 327 -22.99 3.99 -10.35
CA SER A 327 -23.60 2.69 -10.67
C SER A 327 -23.05 2.14 -12.00
N ARG A 328 -22.90 2.98 -13.02
CA ARG A 328 -22.34 2.61 -14.33
C ARG A 328 -20.89 2.12 -14.20
N HIS A 329 -20.07 2.75 -13.36
CA HIS A 329 -18.72 2.29 -13.09
C HIS A 329 -18.72 0.97 -12.32
N LEU A 330 -19.44 0.88 -11.19
CA LEU A 330 -19.45 -0.32 -10.32
C LEU A 330 -20.01 -1.56 -11.03
N ALA A 331 -20.92 -1.39 -11.99
CA ALA A 331 -21.44 -2.47 -12.82
C ALA A 331 -20.37 -3.12 -13.71
N ARG A 332 -19.21 -2.48 -13.89
CA ARG A 332 -18.08 -3.02 -14.69
C ARG A 332 -17.20 -3.97 -13.89
N ALA A 333 -17.39 -4.10 -12.58
CA ALA A 333 -16.64 -5.03 -11.75
C ALA A 333 -16.92 -6.48 -12.20
N ARG A 334 -15.87 -7.21 -12.55
CA ARG A 334 -15.97 -8.56 -13.13
C ARG A 334 -16.47 -9.58 -12.08
N PRO A 335 -17.12 -10.69 -12.50
CA PRO A 335 -17.33 -11.84 -11.62
C PRO A 335 -15.98 -12.36 -11.10
N ASN A 336 -15.91 -12.78 -9.83
CA ASN A 336 -14.65 -13.12 -9.17
C ASN A 336 -13.59 -11.98 -9.27
N GLY A 337 -14.06 -10.74 -9.38
CA GLY A 337 -13.24 -9.53 -9.35
C GLY A 337 -13.21 -8.90 -7.98
N TYR A 338 -12.39 -7.87 -7.84
CA TYR A 338 -12.29 -7.08 -6.62
C TYR A 338 -12.45 -5.59 -6.92
N ILE A 339 -12.80 -4.82 -5.91
CA ILE A 339 -12.85 -3.37 -5.95
C ILE A 339 -11.61 -2.85 -5.22
N ALA A 340 -10.94 -1.86 -5.77
CA ALA A 340 -9.78 -1.24 -5.15
C ALA A 340 -10.09 0.22 -4.86
N VAL A 341 -10.02 0.61 -3.58
CA VAL A 341 -10.10 2.00 -3.15
C VAL A 341 -8.68 2.55 -2.99
N GLN A 342 -8.32 3.47 -3.87
CA GLN A 342 -7.00 4.10 -3.93
C GLN A 342 -7.10 5.55 -3.40
N ALA A 343 -6.74 5.76 -2.14
CA ALA A 343 -6.90 7.06 -1.48
C ALA A 343 -5.62 7.90 -1.55
N TYR A 344 -5.52 8.81 -2.51
CA TYR A 344 -4.45 9.83 -2.56
C TYR A 344 -4.79 10.99 -1.61
N LEU A 345 -4.82 10.67 -0.32
CA LEU A 345 -5.18 11.55 0.78
C LEU A 345 -4.20 11.35 1.93
N ALA A 346 -4.03 12.35 2.78
CA ALA A 346 -3.34 12.16 4.06
C ALA A 346 -4.16 11.26 4.98
N ALA A 347 -3.53 10.20 5.51
CA ALA A 347 -4.14 9.32 6.49
C ALA A 347 -4.39 10.05 7.83
N THR A 348 -5.60 9.91 8.37
CA THR A 348 -6.00 10.34 9.71
C THR A 348 -6.86 9.23 10.32
N PRO A 349 -6.96 9.14 11.66
CA PRO A 349 -7.91 8.20 12.28
C PRO A 349 -9.35 8.35 11.76
N GLU A 350 -9.78 9.58 11.49
CA GLU A 350 -11.11 9.89 10.98
C GLU A 350 -11.29 9.42 9.52
N ARG A 351 -10.30 9.66 8.65
CA ARG A 351 -10.33 9.20 7.25
C ARG A 351 -10.16 7.70 7.15
N ASP A 352 -9.32 7.10 8.00
CA ASP A 352 -9.20 5.65 8.11
C ASP A 352 -10.56 5.05 8.43
N ALA A 353 -11.27 5.58 9.45
CA ALA A 353 -12.61 5.12 9.80
C ALA A 353 -13.62 5.28 8.65
N ALA A 354 -13.62 6.44 7.97
CA ALA A 354 -14.50 6.70 6.84
C ALA A 354 -14.22 5.75 5.65
N LEU A 355 -12.95 5.54 5.31
CA LEU A 355 -12.55 4.63 4.23
C LEU A 355 -12.84 3.17 4.57
N ARG A 356 -12.71 2.75 5.84
CA ARG A 356 -13.12 1.41 6.29
C ARG A 356 -14.62 1.22 6.24
N ASP A 357 -15.40 2.27 6.46
CA ASP A 357 -16.85 2.23 6.28
C ASP A 357 -17.23 2.11 4.79
N LEU A 358 -16.54 2.83 3.89
CA LEU A 358 -16.67 2.64 2.44
C LEU A 358 -16.31 1.22 2.01
N GLN A 359 -15.21 0.66 2.54
CA GLN A 359 -14.77 -0.71 2.28
C GLN A 359 -15.87 -1.72 2.65
N ARG A 360 -16.45 -1.56 3.84
CA ARG A 360 -17.57 -2.39 4.33
C ARG A 360 -18.80 -2.26 3.44
N LEU A 361 -19.24 -1.03 3.13
CA LEU A 361 -20.40 -0.77 2.27
C LEU A 361 -20.25 -1.44 0.90
N LEU A 362 -19.09 -1.28 0.27
CA LEU A 362 -18.80 -1.88 -1.03
C LEU A 362 -18.82 -3.41 -0.95
N ARG A 363 -18.18 -4.01 0.06
CA ARG A 363 -18.20 -5.46 0.29
C ARG A 363 -19.64 -5.95 0.47
N ASP A 364 -20.39 -5.38 1.40
CA ASP A 364 -21.73 -5.86 1.78
C ASP A 364 -22.72 -5.82 0.63
N ARG A 365 -22.61 -4.79 -0.22
CA ARG A 365 -23.54 -4.60 -1.33
C ARG A 365 -23.13 -5.33 -2.61
N THR A 366 -21.89 -5.77 -2.70
CA THR A 366 -21.36 -6.39 -3.92
C THR A 366 -20.87 -7.82 -3.77
N GLY A 367 -20.64 -8.29 -2.53
CA GLY A 367 -19.99 -9.57 -2.21
C GLY A 367 -18.49 -9.63 -2.55
N ARG A 368 -17.95 -8.60 -3.23
CA ARG A 368 -16.59 -8.60 -3.77
C ARG A 368 -15.56 -8.27 -2.68
N ALA A 369 -14.34 -8.75 -2.89
CA ALA A 369 -13.17 -8.22 -2.18
C ALA A 369 -13.01 -6.73 -2.40
N VAL A 370 -12.72 -6.00 -1.32
CA VAL A 370 -12.42 -4.58 -1.39
C VAL A 370 -11.04 -4.32 -0.79
N THR A 371 -10.06 -4.03 -1.64
CA THR A 371 -8.74 -3.58 -1.18
C THR A 371 -8.79 -2.07 -0.92
N LEU A 372 -8.03 -1.62 0.08
CA LEU A 372 -7.97 -0.21 0.48
C LEU A 372 -6.52 0.17 0.75
N GLY A 373 -6.01 1.14 0.00
CA GLY A 373 -4.65 1.63 0.18
C GLY A 373 -4.54 3.14 0.04
N PHE A 374 -3.71 3.77 0.88
CA PHE A 374 -3.32 5.16 0.68
C PHE A 374 -2.27 5.30 -0.43
N GLY A 375 -2.42 6.31 -1.26
CA GLY A 375 -1.44 6.70 -2.26
C GLY A 375 -0.45 7.71 -1.69
N PRO A 376 0.76 7.82 -2.26
CA PRO A 376 1.34 6.95 -3.28
C PRO A 376 1.89 5.63 -2.73
N ARG A 377 1.84 5.35 -1.41
CA ARG A 377 2.45 4.12 -0.84
C ARG A 377 1.99 2.83 -1.53
N PHE A 378 0.71 2.74 -1.91
CA PHE A 378 0.20 1.54 -2.57
C PHE A 378 0.82 1.28 -3.95
N LEU A 379 1.35 2.32 -4.62
CA LEU A 379 1.99 2.18 -5.93
C LEU A 379 3.23 1.28 -5.87
N HIS A 380 3.88 1.26 -4.71
CA HIS A 380 5.03 0.41 -4.40
C HIS A 380 4.63 -0.82 -3.55
N SER A 381 3.32 -1.09 -3.37
CA SER A 381 2.82 -2.28 -2.69
C SER A 381 1.91 -3.12 -3.59
N THR A 382 0.68 -2.66 -3.81
CA THR A 382 -0.35 -3.38 -4.57
C THR A 382 -0.41 -2.95 -6.03
N GLY A 383 0.26 -1.87 -6.42
CA GLY A 383 0.29 -1.37 -7.80
C GLY A 383 0.72 -2.43 -8.82
N GLN A 384 1.75 -3.22 -8.50
CA GLN A 384 2.17 -4.35 -9.36
C GLN A 384 1.04 -5.37 -9.56
N LEU A 385 0.34 -5.76 -8.48
CA LEU A 385 -0.82 -6.66 -8.55
C LEU A 385 -1.95 -6.10 -9.39
N HIS A 386 -2.27 -4.82 -9.21
CA HIS A 386 -3.37 -4.17 -9.91
C HIS A 386 -3.22 -4.22 -11.43
N LYS A 387 -1.98 -4.18 -11.93
CA LYS A 387 -1.67 -4.12 -13.37
C LYS A 387 -1.18 -5.44 -13.94
N GLY A 388 -0.31 -6.14 -13.21
CA GLY A 388 0.33 -7.37 -13.64
C GLY A 388 -0.40 -8.65 -13.24
N GLY A 389 -1.27 -8.57 -12.22
CA GLY A 389 -2.05 -9.70 -11.73
C GLY A 389 -3.22 -10.06 -12.64
N THR A 390 -4.12 -10.92 -12.15
CA THR A 390 -5.38 -11.20 -12.84
C THR A 390 -6.12 -9.88 -13.11
N PRO A 391 -6.51 -9.56 -14.36
CA PRO A 391 -7.14 -8.28 -14.69
C PRO A 391 -8.61 -8.28 -14.24
N SER A 392 -8.82 -8.23 -12.92
CA SER A 392 -10.13 -8.42 -12.28
C SER A 392 -10.50 -7.27 -11.35
N GLY A 393 -9.65 -6.24 -11.24
CA GLY A 393 -9.88 -5.05 -10.42
C GLY A 393 -10.84 -4.04 -11.05
N CYS A 394 -11.60 -3.36 -10.20
CA CYS A 394 -12.41 -2.18 -10.51
C CYS A 394 -12.01 -1.06 -9.53
N PHE A 395 -11.55 0.07 -10.05
CA PHE A 395 -10.74 1.02 -9.27
C PHE A 395 -11.50 2.33 -8.99
N LEU A 396 -11.61 2.68 -7.71
CA LEU A 396 -12.05 3.98 -7.22
C LEU A 396 -10.83 4.76 -6.73
N GLN A 397 -10.41 5.77 -7.48
CA GLN A 397 -9.28 6.63 -7.13
C GLN A 397 -9.79 7.91 -6.45
N LEU A 398 -9.53 8.06 -5.15
CA LEU A 398 -9.97 9.22 -4.38
C LEU A 398 -8.85 10.25 -4.32
N VAL A 399 -9.16 11.49 -4.66
CA VAL A 399 -8.23 12.64 -4.62
C VAL A 399 -8.92 13.82 -3.94
N ALA A 400 -8.14 14.82 -3.52
CA ALA A 400 -8.64 16.06 -2.96
C ALA A 400 -7.81 17.25 -3.45
N GLN A 401 -8.36 18.45 -3.30
CA GLN A 401 -7.61 19.69 -3.54
C GLN A 401 -6.71 20.00 -2.35
N HIS A 402 -5.62 20.73 -2.62
CA HIS A 402 -4.59 21.07 -1.64
C HIS A 402 -4.58 22.60 -1.36
N PRO A 403 -5.58 23.16 -0.64
CA PRO A 403 -5.65 24.62 -0.41
C PRO A 403 -4.44 25.13 0.39
N ASP A 404 -3.95 24.30 1.32
CA ASP A 404 -2.68 24.50 2.01
C ASP A 404 -1.63 23.59 1.38
N ASP A 405 -1.08 23.98 0.23
CA ASP A 405 0.01 23.21 -0.41
C ASP A 405 1.38 23.51 0.22
N LEU A 406 2.37 22.65 0.00
CA LEU A 406 3.74 22.81 0.48
C LEU A 406 4.75 22.77 -0.68
N PRO A 407 5.70 23.71 -0.76
CA PRO A 407 6.76 23.66 -1.75
C PRO A 407 7.71 22.49 -1.46
N ILE A 408 8.27 21.90 -2.52
CA ILE A 408 9.40 20.99 -2.40
C ILE A 408 10.67 21.78 -2.73
N PRO A 409 11.61 21.94 -1.78
CA PRO A 409 12.79 22.77 -2.00
C PRO A 409 13.59 22.31 -3.22
N ARG A 410 14.03 23.27 -4.04
CA ARG A 410 14.80 23.06 -5.28
C ARG A 410 14.06 22.30 -6.39
N ARG A 411 12.75 22.08 -6.28
CA ARG A 411 11.90 21.52 -7.33
C ARG A 411 10.88 22.56 -7.82
N ARG A 412 10.29 22.33 -8.99
CA ARG A 412 9.30 23.26 -9.58
C ARG A 412 7.90 22.97 -9.05
N GLU A 413 7.62 21.70 -8.86
CA GLU A 413 6.40 21.16 -8.30
C GLU A 413 6.37 21.30 -6.77
N THR A 414 5.15 21.41 -6.25
CA THR A 414 4.83 21.29 -4.83
C THR A 414 4.50 19.84 -4.46
N PHE A 415 4.28 19.57 -3.18
CA PHE A 415 3.78 18.27 -2.73
C PHE A 415 2.39 17.95 -3.29
N GLY A 416 1.48 18.94 -3.38
CA GLY A 416 0.16 18.80 -3.99
C GLY A 416 0.24 18.43 -5.46
N VAL A 417 1.09 19.13 -6.22
CA VAL A 417 1.34 18.79 -7.63
C VAL A 417 1.96 17.38 -7.76
N LEU A 418 2.85 16.99 -6.85
CA LEU A 418 3.48 15.68 -6.88
C LEU A 418 2.46 14.56 -6.65
N ILE A 419 1.62 14.64 -5.61
CA ILE A 419 0.62 13.61 -5.33
C ILE A 419 -0.45 13.53 -6.43
N ASP A 420 -0.87 14.67 -6.99
CA ASP A 420 -1.83 14.70 -8.10
C ASP A 420 -1.22 14.10 -9.38
N ALA A 421 0.06 14.35 -9.64
CA ALA A 421 0.78 13.75 -10.75
C ALA A 421 0.93 12.23 -10.60
N GLN A 422 1.15 11.74 -9.37
CA GLN A 422 1.18 10.31 -9.07
C GLN A 422 -0.20 9.67 -9.30
N ALA A 423 -1.27 10.32 -8.86
CA ALA A 423 -2.65 9.86 -9.09
C ALA A 423 -2.98 9.80 -10.60
N LEU A 424 -2.66 10.86 -11.35
CA LEU A 424 -2.83 10.89 -12.82
C LEU A 424 -2.00 9.82 -13.52
N GLY A 425 -0.74 9.64 -13.10
CA GLY A 425 0.16 8.66 -13.69
C GLY A 425 -0.34 7.22 -13.50
N ASP A 426 -0.91 6.93 -12.34
CA ASP A 426 -1.52 5.63 -12.06
C ASP A 426 -2.86 5.44 -12.78
N PHE A 427 -3.71 6.47 -12.82
CA PHE A 427 -4.95 6.46 -13.59
C PHE A 427 -4.68 6.11 -15.06
N ALA A 428 -3.69 6.76 -15.68
CA ALA A 428 -3.29 6.49 -17.06
C ALA A 428 -2.75 5.05 -17.24
N SER A 429 -2.09 4.49 -16.21
CA SER A 429 -1.62 3.10 -16.24
C SER A 429 -2.75 2.09 -16.11
N LEU A 430 -3.77 2.36 -15.31
CA LEU A 430 -4.95 1.48 -15.23
C LEU A 430 -5.74 1.53 -16.55
N GLU A 431 -5.92 2.73 -17.11
CA GLU A 431 -6.60 2.93 -18.39
C GLU A 431 -5.86 2.23 -19.55
N SER A 432 -4.52 2.28 -19.60
CA SER A 432 -3.73 1.61 -20.65
C SER A 432 -3.80 0.08 -20.61
N HIS A 433 -4.22 -0.50 -19.48
CA HIS A 433 -4.43 -1.94 -19.29
C HIS A 433 -5.91 -2.36 -19.42
N ASP A 434 -6.78 -1.47 -19.93
CA ASP A 434 -8.22 -1.69 -20.05
C ASP A 434 -8.90 -2.05 -18.71
N LEU A 435 -8.36 -1.55 -17.60
CA LEU A 435 -8.91 -1.75 -16.26
C LEU A 435 -9.89 -0.62 -15.92
N PRO A 436 -11.11 -0.94 -15.42
CA PRO A 436 -12.09 0.08 -15.03
C PRO A 436 -11.55 1.00 -13.93
N VAL A 437 -11.38 2.28 -14.23
CA VAL A 437 -10.98 3.29 -13.24
C VAL A 437 -11.92 4.49 -13.25
N LEU A 438 -12.30 4.93 -12.05
CA LEU A 438 -13.06 6.15 -11.80
C LEU A 438 -12.32 6.96 -10.74
N ARG A 439 -11.88 8.16 -11.12
CA ARG A 439 -11.31 9.14 -10.21
C ARG A 439 -12.42 10.03 -9.64
N ILE A 440 -12.40 10.21 -8.32
CA ILE A 440 -13.38 10.95 -7.54
C ILE A 440 -12.64 12.05 -6.81
N ASP A 441 -12.92 13.29 -7.18
CA ASP A 441 -12.39 14.48 -6.51
C ASP A 441 -13.36 14.87 -5.38
N LEU A 442 -12.82 14.88 -4.16
CA LEU A 442 -13.51 15.13 -2.90
C LEU A 442 -13.54 16.63 -2.51
N SER A 443 -13.11 17.53 -3.42
CA SER A 443 -12.94 18.97 -3.19
C SER A 443 -11.81 19.27 -2.19
N ASP A 444 -11.85 20.48 -1.64
CA ASP A 444 -10.98 21.07 -0.61
C ASP A 444 -11.27 20.58 0.82
N ASP A 445 -12.36 19.84 1.04
CA ASP A 445 -12.72 19.23 2.33
C ASP A 445 -12.92 17.71 2.13
N PRO A 446 -11.82 16.92 2.16
CA PRO A 446 -11.90 15.48 1.92
C PRO A 446 -12.74 14.74 2.96
N ASP A 447 -12.88 15.25 4.18
CA ASP A 447 -13.66 14.58 5.22
C ASP A 447 -15.16 14.71 4.93
N ALA A 448 -15.62 15.91 4.56
CA ALA A 448 -16.98 16.13 4.08
C ALA A 448 -17.23 15.40 2.75
N GLY A 449 -16.25 15.41 1.84
CA GLY A 449 -16.32 14.69 0.57
C GLY A 449 -16.47 13.18 0.74
N LEU A 450 -15.74 12.55 1.67
CA LEU A 450 -15.89 11.13 1.98
C LEU A 450 -17.29 10.80 2.52
N ALA A 451 -17.85 11.68 3.36
CA ALA A 451 -19.22 11.52 3.86
C ALA A 451 -20.27 11.62 2.74
N GLU A 452 -20.13 12.60 1.82
CA GLU A 452 -20.99 12.72 0.64
C GLU A 452 -20.85 11.50 -0.30
N LEU A 453 -19.61 11.03 -0.51
CA LEU A 453 -19.33 9.85 -1.34
C LEU A 453 -19.98 8.59 -0.77
N ARG A 454 -19.93 8.40 0.55
CA ARG A 454 -20.61 7.28 1.23
C ARG A 454 -22.10 7.27 0.90
N THR A 455 -22.77 8.42 1.04
CA THR A 455 -24.21 8.54 0.71
C THR A 455 -24.48 8.30 -0.77
N ALA A 456 -23.63 8.81 -1.66
CA ALA A 456 -23.77 8.59 -3.10
C ALA A 456 -23.59 7.10 -3.48
N LEU A 457 -22.60 6.41 -2.90
CA LEU A 457 -22.38 4.98 -3.10
C LEU A 457 -23.54 4.14 -2.55
N GLU A 458 -24.08 4.49 -1.39
CA GLU A 458 -25.24 3.80 -0.81
C GLU A 458 -26.47 3.87 -1.74
N ARG A 459 -26.70 5.04 -2.37
CA ARG A 459 -27.71 5.21 -3.42
C ARG A 459 -27.39 4.43 -4.68
N ALA A 460 -26.12 4.44 -5.13
CA ALA A 460 -25.68 3.78 -6.35
C ALA A 460 -25.71 2.24 -6.28
N LEU A 461 -25.63 1.69 -5.07
CA LEU A 461 -25.65 0.26 -4.75
C LEU A 461 -27.03 -0.24 -4.26
N SER A 462 -28.05 0.62 -4.28
CA SER A 462 -29.45 0.30 -3.99
C SER A 462 -30.17 -0.14 -5.25
#